data_AF-A0A3M1LK70-F1
#
_entry.id   AF-A0A3M1LK70-F1
#
_cell.length_a   1.000
_cell.length_b   1.000
_cell.length_c   1.000
_cell.angle_alpha   90.00
_cell.angle_beta   90.00
_cell.angle_gamma   90.00
#
_symmetry.space_group_name_H-M   'P 1'
#
loop_
_entity.id
_entity.type
_entity.pdbx_description
1 polymer ?
#
loop_
_entity_poly.entity_id
_entity_poly.type
_entity_poly.pdbx_seq_one_letter_code
_entity_poly.pdbx_strand_id
1 'polypeptide(L)'
;VINPINAIGEEINTIKLSKHELATQYISAMNNAKRNLLSVIKSINKNIPEINDINDLDNAKKQISSILSKLGEVAGSHRRIIYELFPSQAKKLKSELEKLQEYSEELNKLLDNYKERITILEESKAKIAEIIKAEKELVKIKEDKDSIEENIKALDEKEASLAKELSEAEKDQGYIKYKELLDNIKKEYNKLLSDLSRSLSSISRAINKYDYTLGIDKARKQLLTSIIKRPSNIANVDAKLLSSLFDDIIKAIRDSKIQLKSPEKDISNLEELRDRLAMYVSNAREYETKIKEIEQKMKPLHANITRLKDDLARVRNDINQLKSKSIEYTNRIKELEDLIENNINKIREELEKLMLKVKIKH
;
A
#
# COMPACT_ATOMS: atom_id res chain seq x y z
N VAL A 1 -75.91 -50.82 0.01
CA VAL A 1 -75.57 -49.47 -0.52
C VAL A 1 -76.74 -48.82 -1.27
N ILE A 2 -77.64 -49.59 -1.90
CA ILE A 2 -78.79 -49.06 -2.69
C ILE A 2 -80.00 -48.63 -1.82
N ASN A 3 -80.24 -49.25 -0.66
CA ASN A 3 -81.41 -48.94 0.19
C ASN A 3 -81.52 -47.48 0.67
N PRO A 4 -80.44 -46.80 1.12
CA PRO A 4 -80.52 -45.38 1.47
C PRO A 4 -80.86 -44.48 0.28
N ILE A 5 -80.40 -44.84 -0.92
CA ILE A 5 -80.65 -44.07 -2.15
C ILE A 5 -82.11 -44.23 -2.60
N ASN A 6 -82.67 -45.45 -2.50
CA ASN A 6 -84.08 -45.69 -2.78
C ASN A 6 -85.00 -45.03 -1.73
N ALA A 7 -84.60 -45.01 -0.46
CA ALA A 7 -85.34 -44.28 0.58
C ALA A 7 -85.37 -42.77 0.30
N ILE A 8 -84.23 -42.18 -0.10
CA ILE A 8 -84.17 -40.78 -0.56
C ILE A 8 -85.02 -40.57 -1.83
N GLY A 9 -85.04 -41.54 -2.75
CA GLY A 9 -85.87 -41.50 -3.96
C GLY A 9 -87.37 -41.48 -3.67
N GLU A 10 -87.83 -42.31 -2.73
CA GLU A 10 -89.21 -42.32 -2.23
C GLU A 10 -89.54 -41.02 -1.47
N GLU A 11 -88.63 -40.53 -0.62
CA GLU A 11 -88.77 -39.24 0.05
C GLU A 11 -88.93 -38.10 -0.96
N ILE A 12 -88.11 -38.03 -2.01
CA ILE A 12 -88.23 -37.03 -3.08
C ILE A 12 -89.56 -37.16 -3.83
N ASN A 13 -90.02 -38.39 -4.10
CA ASN A 13 -91.25 -38.65 -4.85
C ASN A 13 -92.52 -38.24 -4.07
N THR A 14 -92.45 -38.21 -2.74
CA THR A 14 -93.55 -37.74 -1.87
C THR A 14 -93.58 -36.21 -1.69
N ILE A 15 -92.54 -35.48 -2.13
CA ILE A 15 -92.50 -34.02 -2.07
C ILE A 15 -93.55 -33.44 -3.03
N LYS A 16 -94.68 -32.99 -2.48
CA LYS A 16 -95.67 -32.22 -3.23
C LYS A 16 -95.19 -30.79 -3.39
N LEU A 17 -94.73 -30.47 -4.59
CA LEU A 17 -94.30 -29.13 -4.95
C LEU A 17 -95.51 -28.20 -5.14
N SER A 18 -95.75 -27.31 -4.17
CA SER A 18 -96.73 -26.24 -4.34
C SER A 18 -96.21 -25.21 -5.36
N LYS A 19 -96.98 -25.00 -6.43
CA LYS A 19 -96.67 -23.95 -7.43
C LYS A 19 -96.48 -22.58 -6.77
N HIS A 20 -97.25 -22.28 -5.72
CA HIS A 20 -97.19 -21.01 -5.00
C HIS A 20 -95.92 -20.90 -4.13
N GLU A 21 -95.55 -21.95 -3.40
CA GLU A 21 -94.35 -21.94 -2.56
C GLU A 21 -93.07 -21.94 -3.39
N LEU A 22 -93.03 -22.71 -4.48
CA LEU A 22 -91.95 -22.66 -5.46
C LEU A 22 -91.82 -21.27 -6.08
N ALA A 23 -92.92 -20.65 -6.49
CA ALA A 23 -92.89 -19.29 -7.00
C ALA A 23 -92.37 -18.31 -5.94
N THR A 24 -92.80 -18.44 -4.68
CA THR A 24 -92.37 -17.57 -3.57
C THR A 24 -90.87 -17.72 -3.28
N GLN A 25 -90.36 -18.95 -3.19
CA GLN A 25 -88.94 -19.21 -2.95
C GLN A 25 -88.07 -18.77 -4.14
N TYR A 26 -88.51 -19.05 -5.37
CA TYR A 26 -87.79 -18.64 -6.58
C TYR A 26 -87.77 -17.12 -6.74
N ILE A 27 -88.89 -16.42 -6.50
CA ILE A 27 -88.97 -14.94 -6.49
C ILE A 27 -88.09 -14.35 -5.37
N SER A 28 -88.04 -14.97 -4.18
CA SER A 28 -87.18 -14.54 -3.08
C SER A 28 -85.69 -14.68 -3.44
N ALA A 29 -85.27 -15.84 -3.94
CA ALA A 29 -83.90 -16.08 -4.41
C ALA A 29 -83.50 -15.11 -5.54
N MET A 30 -84.43 -14.81 -6.45
CA MET A 30 -84.26 -13.87 -7.54
C MET A 30 -84.12 -12.41 -7.05
N ASN A 31 -84.97 -11.98 -6.11
CA ASN A 31 -84.85 -10.65 -5.51
C ASN A 31 -83.55 -10.49 -4.72
N ASN A 32 -83.10 -11.55 -4.06
CA ASN A 32 -81.80 -11.57 -3.37
C ASN A 32 -80.63 -11.47 -4.36
N ALA A 33 -80.63 -12.26 -5.44
CA ALA A 33 -79.63 -12.18 -6.50
C ALA A 33 -79.57 -10.77 -7.13
N LYS A 34 -80.73 -10.20 -7.45
CA LYS A 34 -80.85 -8.84 -8.00
C LYS A 34 -80.37 -7.79 -7.01
N ARG A 35 -80.75 -7.88 -5.73
CA ARG A 35 -80.34 -6.94 -4.67
C ARG A 35 -78.84 -6.99 -4.44
N ASN A 36 -78.24 -8.18 -4.42
CA ASN A 36 -76.79 -8.38 -4.24
C ASN A 36 -75.98 -7.88 -5.45
N LEU A 37 -76.42 -8.16 -6.68
CA LEU A 37 -75.78 -7.59 -7.88
C LEU A 37 -75.85 -6.07 -7.89
N LEU A 38 -77.03 -5.51 -7.62
CA LEU A 38 -77.22 -4.05 -7.59
C LEU A 38 -76.43 -3.38 -6.46
N SER A 39 -76.26 -4.02 -5.31
CA SER A 39 -75.46 -3.46 -4.22
C SER A 39 -73.99 -3.38 -4.60
N VAL A 40 -73.43 -4.44 -5.19
CA VAL A 40 -72.03 -4.43 -5.66
C VAL A 40 -71.86 -3.42 -6.80
N ILE A 41 -72.73 -3.41 -7.81
CA ILE A 41 -72.63 -2.45 -8.93
C ILE A 41 -72.71 -0.99 -8.46
N LYS A 42 -73.64 -0.68 -7.53
CA LYS A 42 -73.75 0.67 -6.96
C LYS A 42 -72.54 1.08 -6.14
N SER A 43 -71.77 0.14 -5.60
CA SER A 43 -70.57 0.40 -4.81
C SER A 43 -69.33 0.74 -5.66
N ILE A 44 -69.36 0.46 -6.96
CA ILE A 44 -68.22 0.69 -7.89
C ILE A 44 -67.98 2.19 -8.13
N ASN A 45 -69.03 3.01 -8.08
CA ASN A 45 -69.00 4.39 -8.56
C ASN A 45 -68.37 5.40 -7.58
N LYS A 46 -67.72 4.97 -6.50
CA LYS A 46 -67.30 5.90 -5.44
C LYS A 46 -65.80 6.19 -5.31
N ASN A 47 -64.86 5.40 -5.83
CA ASN A 47 -63.48 5.53 -5.32
C ASN A 47 -62.31 5.16 -6.26
N ILE A 48 -62.45 5.07 -7.59
CA ILE A 48 -61.23 4.92 -8.43
C ILE A 48 -60.46 6.25 -8.40
N PRO A 49 -59.21 6.29 -7.88
CA PRO A 49 -58.45 7.52 -7.74
C PRO A 49 -58.06 8.08 -9.11
N GLU A 50 -57.93 9.40 -9.19
CA GLU A 50 -57.28 10.04 -10.32
C GLU A 50 -55.79 9.64 -10.34
N ILE A 51 -55.30 9.21 -11.50
CA ILE A 51 -53.96 8.62 -11.61
C ILE A 51 -52.98 9.74 -11.94
N ASN A 52 -52.21 10.18 -10.95
CA ASN A 52 -51.15 11.18 -11.15
C ASN A 52 -49.75 10.59 -11.00
N ASP A 53 -49.59 9.54 -10.19
CA ASP A 53 -48.32 8.85 -10.01
C ASP A 53 -48.44 7.30 -10.04
N ILE A 54 -47.31 6.61 -9.85
CA ILE A 54 -47.26 5.15 -9.87
C ILE A 54 -47.92 4.49 -8.64
N ASN A 55 -47.97 5.20 -7.51
CA ASN A 55 -48.65 4.73 -6.30
C ASN A 55 -50.16 4.81 -6.48
N ASP A 56 -50.66 5.87 -7.13
CA ASP A 56 -52.06 6.00 -7.54
C ASP A 56 -52.45 4.88 -8.50
N LEU A 57 -51.57 4.55 -9.46
CA LEU A 57 -51.76 3.44 -10.39
C LEU A 57 -51.83 2.07 -9.67
N ASP A 58 -50.94 1.82 -8.70
CA ASP A 58 -50.94 0.59 -7.87
C ASP A 58 -52.23 0.51 -7.00
N ASN A 59 -52.71 1.66 -6.49
CA ASN A 59 -53.95 1.76 -5.74
C ASN A 59 -55.19 1.52 -6.61
N ALA A 60 -55.26 2.14 -7.79
CA ALA A 60 -56.34 1.94 -8.76
C ALA A 60 -56.42 0.46 -9.17
N LYS A 61 -55.28 -0.19 -9.43
CA LYS A 61 -55.21 -1.63 -9.70
C LYS A 61 -55.81 -2.46 -8.56
N LYS A 62 -55.41 -2.23 -7.31
CA LYS A 62 -55.92 -2.98 -6.14
C LYS A 62 -57.44 -2.88 -6.04
N GLN A 63 -57.98 -1.69 -6.30
CA GLN A 63 -59.42 -1.47 -6.29
C GLN A 63 -60.13 -2.16 -7.45
N ILE A 64 -59.63 -2.07 -8.68
CA ILE A 64 -60.20 -2.76 -9.85
C ILE A 64 -60.19 -4.28 -9.64
N SER A 65 -59.11 -4.83 -9.11
CA SER A 65 -59.00 -6.26 -8.76
C SER A 65 -60.03 -6.68 -7.70
N SER A 66 -60.25 -5.84 -6.68
CA SER A 66 -61.28 -6.08 -5.66
C SER A 66 -62.70 -6.02 -6.24
N ILE A 67 -62.96 -5.09 -7.16
CA ILE A 67 -64.25 -4.97 -7.85
C ILE A 67 -64.51 -6.20 -8.72
N LEU A 68 -63.54 -6.61 -9.54
CA LEU A 68 -63.63 -7.82 -10.38
C LEU A 68 -63.90 -9.07 -9.53
N SER A 69 -63.20 -9.22 -8.40
CA SER A 69 -63.41 -10.35 -7.48
C SER A 69 -64.82 -10.37 -6.89
N LYS A 70 -65.30 -9.23 -6.36
CA LYS A 70 -66.65 -9.13 -5.77
C LYS A 70 -67.77 -9.33 -6.79
N LEU A 71 -67.64 -8.77 -7.99
CA LEU A 71 -68.61 -8.97 -9.07
C LEU A 71 -68.61 -10.41 -9.58
N GLY A 72 -67.42 -11.01 -9.73
CA GLY A 72 -67.26 -12.40 -10.15
C GLY A 72 -67.89 -13.37 -9.16
N GLU A 73 -67.70 -13.14 -7.86
CA GLU A 73 -68.29 -13.95 -6.79
C GLU A 73 -69.83 -13.90 -6.84
N VAL A 74 -70.42 -12.70 -6.83
CA VAL A 74 -71.89 -12.54 -6.84
C VAL A 74 -72.52 -13.05 -8.14
N ALA A 75 -71.90 -12.77 -9.30
CA ALA A 75 -72.38 -13.25 -10.59
C ALA A 75 -72.24 -14.77 -10.73
N GLY A 76 -71.21 -15.37 -10.12
CA GLY A 76 -70.99 -16.82 -10.07
C GLY A 76 -72.03 -17.53 -9.19
N SER A 77 -72.23 -17.06 -7.96
CA SER A 77 -73.17 -17.64 -6.99
C SER A 77 -74.62 -17.62 -7.47
N HIS A 78 -75.00 -16.63 -8.29
CA HIS A 78 -76.37 -16.50 -8.82
C HIS A 78 -76.47 -16.80 -10.32
N ARG A 79 -75.43 -17.39 -10.93
CA ARG A 79 -75.32 -17.58 -12.40
C ARG A 79 -76.58 -18.15 -13.03
N ARG A 80 -77.09 -19.27 -12.51
CA ARG A 80 -78.26 -19.97 -13.09
C ARG A 80 -79.51 -19.08 -13.13
N ILE A 81 -79.80 -18.38 -12.03
CA ILE A 81 -80.96 -17.48 -11.89
C ILE A 81 -80.83 -16.28 -12.83
N ILE A 82 -79.63 -15.69 -12.95
CA ILE A 82 -79.39 -14.51 -13.80
C ILE A 82 -79.55 -14.88 -15.28
N TYR A 83 -79.01 -16.02 -15.72
CA TYR A 83 -79.06 -16.44 -17.13
C TYR A 83 -80.45 -16.95 -17.55
N GLU A 84 -81.22 -17.57 -16.64
CA GLU A 84 -82.59 -18.04 -16.91
C GLU A 84 -83.59 -16.87 -17.05
N LEU A 85 -83.43 -15.79 -16.27
CA LEU A 85 -84.41 -14.70 -16.20
C LEU A 85 -84.02 -13.43 -16.95
N PHE A 86 -82.71 -13.14 -17.03
CA PHE A 86 -82.18 -11.92 -17.65
C PHE A 86 -81.05 -12.25 -18.65
N PRO A 87 -81.29 -13.12 -19.65
CA PRO A 87 -80.24 -13.63 -20.53
C PRO A 87 -79.50 -12.53 -21.30
N SER A 88 -80.20 -11.46 -21.70
CA SER A 88 -79.59 -10.32 -22.39
C SER A 88 -78.63 -9.54 -21.49
N GLN A 89 -79.08 -9.22 -20.26
CA GLN A 89 -78.31 -8.47 -19.28
C GLN A 89 -77.13 -9.28 -18.74
N ALA A 90 -77.31 -10.60 -18.54
CA ALA A 90 -76.25 -11.52 -18.13
C ALA A 90 -75.11 -11.56 -19.16
N LYS A 91 -75.45 -11.65 -20.46
CA LYS A 91 -74.46 -11.60 -21.56
C LYS A 91 -73.73 -10.26 -21.61
N LYS A 92 -74.44 -9.14 -21.43
CA LYS A 92 -73.82 -7.80 -21.38
C LYS A 92 -72.87 -7.65 -20.19
N LEU A 93 -73.30 -8.05 -19.00
CA LEU A 93 -72.47 -8.00 -17.80
C LEU A 93 -71.21 -8.86 -17.95
N LYS A 94 -71.34 -10.08 -18.49
CA LYS A 94 -70.20 -10.94 -18.80
C LYS A 94 -69.21 -10.24 -19.74
N SER A 95 -69.69 -9.69 -20.86
CA SER A 95 -68.83 -8.99 -21.83
C SER A 95 -68.11 -7.78 -21.23
N GLU A 96 -68.76 -6.99 -20.37
CA GLU A 96 -68.11 -5.84 -19.72
C GLU A 96 -67.10 -6.28 -18.64
N LEU A 97 -67.36 -7.39 -17.92
CA LEU A 97 -66.40 -7.96 -16.97
C LEU A 97 -65.15 -8.51 -17.69
N GLU A 98 -65.32 -9.13 -18.86
CA GLU A 98 -64.21 -9.58 -19.70
C GLU A 98 -63.33 -8.40 -20.13
N LYS A 99 -63.92 -7.30 -20.63
CA LYS A 99 -63.17 -6.08 -20.96
C LYS A 99 -62.44 -5.48 -19.76
N LEU A 100 -63.11 -5.39 -18.61
CA LEU A 100 -62.50 -4.85 -17.40
C LEU A 100 -61.34 -5.72 -16.91
N GLN A 101 -61.44 -7.03 -17.10
CA GLN A 101 -60.35 -7.95 -16.80
C GLN A 101 -59.17 -7.79 -17.76
N GLU A 102 -59.42 -7.67 -19.07
CA GLU A 102 -58.38 -7.36 -20.06
C GLU A 102 -57.65 -6.04 -19.70
N TYR A 103 -58.38 -4.98 -19.38
CA TYR A 103 -57.79 -3.71 -18.93
C TYR A 103 -56.99 -3.86 -17.64
N SER A 104 -57.46 -4.65 -16.68
CA SER A 104 -56.72 -4.92 -15.45
C SER A 104 -55.41 -5.67 -15.70
N GLU A 105 -55.38 -6.59 -16.66
CA GLU A 105 -54.17 -7.32 -17.07
C GLU A 105 -53.17 -6.41 -17.80
N GLU A 106 -53.66 -5.50 -18.65
CA GLU A 106 -52.83 -4.48 -19.29
C GLU A 106 -52.23 -3.51 -18.27
N LEU A 107 -53.02 -3.04 -17.31
CA LEU A 107 -52.56 -2.21 -16.20
C LEU A 107 -51.46 -2.90 -15.39
N ASN A 108 -51.58 -4.20 -15.14
CA ASN A 108 -50.53 -4.98 -14.46
C ASN A 108 -49.22 -4.98 -15.24
N LYS A 109 -49.28 -5.30 -16.54
CA LYS A 109 -48.10 -5.30 -17.41
C LYS A 109 -47.44 -3.93 -17.48
N LEU A 110 -48.24 -2.86 -17.46
CA LEU A 110 -47.74 -1.49 -17.46
C LEU A 110 -47.05 -1.16 -16.13
N LEU A 111 -47.67 -1.49 -15.01
CA LEU A 111 -47.15 -1.23 -13.67
C LEU A 111 -45.84 -1.98 -13.41
N ASP A 112 -45.76 -3.25 -13.79
CA ASP A 112 -44.54 -4.06 -13.64
C ASP A 112 -43.38 -3.47 -14.47
N ASN A 113 -43.68 -3.03 -15.70
CA ASN A 113 -42.70 -2.34 -16.53
C ASN A 113 -42.20 -1.06 -15.86
N TYR A 114 -43.09 -0.19 -15.38
CA TYR A 114 -42.70 1.05 -14.70
C TYR A 114 -41.88 0.80 -13.43
N LYS A 115 -42.26 -0.19 -12.60
CA LYS A 115 -41.48 -0.57 -11.40
C LYS A 115 -40.06 -0.97 -11.77
N GLU A 116 -39.90 -1.79 -12.81
CA GLU A 116 -38.58 -2.19 -13.31
C GLU A 116 -37.77 -0.97 -13.79
N ARG A 117 -38.40 -0.03 -14.50
CA ARG A 117 -37.73 1.20 -14.94
C ARG A 117 -37.25 2.05 -13.77
N ILE A 118 -38.07 2.20 -12.73
CA ILE A 118 -37.70 2.96 -11.53
C ILE A 118 -36.48 2.33 -10.85
N THR A 119 -36.46 1.00 -10.70
CA THR A 119 -35.31 0.29 -10.12
C THR A 119 -34.02 0.57 -10.90
N ILE A 120 -34.06 0.45 -12.23
CA ILE A 120 -32.90 0.73 -13.09
C ILE A 120 -32.43 2.19 -12.92
N LEU A 121 -33.36 3.14 -12.86
CA LEU A 121 -33.02 4.56 -12.69
C LEU A 121 -32.38 4.86 -11.33
N GLU A 122 -32.86 4.27 -10.24
CA GLU A 122 -32.25 4.42 -8.91
C GLU A 122 -30.87 3.77 -8.84
N GLU A 123 -30.68 2.59 -9.45
CA GLU A 123 -29.36 1.95 -9.56
C GLU A 123 -28.38 2.79 -10.39
N SER A 124 -28.83 3.37 -11.51
CA SER A 124 -28.02 4.27 -12.33
C SER A 124 -27.66 5.55 -11.56
N LYS A 125 -28.59 6.13 -10.80
CA LYS A 125 -28.35 7.30 -9.94
C LYS A 125 -27.31 7.03 -8.86
N ALA A 126 -27.35 5.85 -8.24
CA ALA A 126 -26.33 5.44 -7.28
C ALA A 126 -24.93 5.37 -7.91
N LYS A 127 -24.81 4.75 -9.10
CA LYS A 127 -23.55 4.70 -9.85
C LYS A 127 -23.03 6.09 -10.25
N ILE A 128 -23.92 7.01 -10.64
CA ILE A 128 -23.56 8.41 -10.92
C ILE A 128 -22.96 9.08 -9.67
N ALA A 129 -23.53 8.85 -8.48
CA ALA A 129 -22.98 9.40 -7.25
C ALA A 129 -21.58 8.85 -6.94
N GLU A 130 -21.33 7.57 -7.22
CA GLU A 130 -19.99 6.96 -7.10
C GLU A 130 -19.00 7.59 -8.09
N ILE A 131 -19.40 7.80 -9.35
CA ILE A 131 -18.58 8.47 -10.36
C ILE A 131 -18.19 9.87 -9.89
N ILE A 132 -19.15 10.68 -9.44
CA ILE A 132 -18.88 12.04 -8.96
C ILE A 132 -17.89 12.04 -7.78
N LYS A 133 -17.97 11.04 -6.89
CA LYS A 133 -17.02 10.90 -5.77
C LYS A 133 -15.63 10.53 -6.29
N ALA A 134 -15.53 9.58 -7.21
CA ALA A 134 -14.27 9.16 -7.82
C ALA A 134 -13.59 10.29 -8.60
N GLU A 135 -14.35 11.08 -9.38
CA GLU A 135 -13.82 12.24 -10.11
C GLU A 135 -13.22 13.29 -9.17
N LYS A 136 -13.89 13.58 -8.05
CA LYS A 136 -13.36 14.52 -7.04
C LYS A 136 -12.07 14.02 -6.40
N GLU A 137 -11.96 12.72 -6.15
CA GLU A 137 -10.74 12.12 -5.62
C GLU A 137 -9.62 12.14 -6.66
N LEU A 138 -9.94 11.83 -7.91
CA LEU A 138 -9.01 11.82 -9.03
C LEU A 138 -8.36 13.18 -9.26
N VAL A 139 -9.13 14.28 -9.20
CA VAL A 139 -8.59 15.64 -9.32
C VAL A 139 -7.54 15.91 -8.25
N LYS A 140 -7.85 15.61 -6.98
CA LYS A 140 -6.93 15.83 -5.86
C LYS A 140 -5.64 15.01 -6.00
N ILE A 141 -5.76 13.74 -6.38
CA ILE A 141 -4.59 12.87 -6.54
C ILE A 141 -3.72 13.32 -7.71
N LYS A 142 -4.31 13.83 -8.80
CA LYS A 142 -3.55 14.42 -9.92
C LYS A 142 -2.78 15.66 -9.47
N GLU A 143 -3.42 16.58 -8.74
CA GLU A 143 -2.75 17.75 -8.17
C GLU A 143 -1.60 17.39 -7.20
N ASP A 144 -1.84 16.44 -6.29
CA ASP A 144 -0.82 15.96 -5.35
C ASP A 144 0.34 15.27 -6.09
N LYS A 145 0.04 14.52 -7.15
CA LYS A 145 1.05 13.86 -7.99
C LYS A 145 1.91 14.89 -8.72
N ASP A 146 1.31 15.91 -9.33
CA ASP A 146 2.02 16.97 -10.04
C ASP A 146 2.98 17.70 -9.08
N SER A 147 2.53 18.01 -7.86
CA SER A 147 3.39 18.59 -6.81
C SER A 147 4.56 17.68 -6.41
N ILE A 148 4.33 16.38 -6.30
CA ILE A 148 5.41 15.40 -6.05
C ILE A 148 6.42 15.39 -7.20
N GLU A 149 5.95 15.41 -8.44
CA GLU A 149 6.83 15.41 -9.62
C GLU A 149 7.67 16.68 -9.72
N GLU A 150 7.13 17.84 -9.35
CA GLU A 150 7.89 19.08 -9.21
C GLU A 150 8.97 18.98 -8.12
N ASN A 151 8.62 18.42 -6.96
CA ASN A 151 9.58 18.22 -5.86
C ASN A 151 10.70 17.25 -6.26
N ILE A 152 10.39 16.19 -7.02
CA ILE A 152 11.40 15.27 -7.55
C ILE A 152 12.37 16.02 -8.47
N LYS A 153 11.89 16.86 -9.38
CA LYS A 153 12.75 17.66 -10.27
C LYS A 153 13.68 18.58 -9.49
N ALA A 154 13.17 19.29 -8.49
CA ALA A 154 13.98 20.16 -7.64
C ALA A 154 15.06 19.38 -6.86
N LEU A 155 14.74 18.16 -6.40
CA LEU A 155 15.71 17.29 -5.75
C LEU A 155 16.72 16.68 -6.73
N ASP A 156 16.33 16.33 -7.95
CA ASP A 156 17.24 15.86 -9.00
C ASP A 156 18.27 16.96 -9.36
N GLU A 157 17.84 18.23 -9.44
CA GLU A 157 18.74 19.38 -9.63
C GLU A 157 19.72 19.53 -8.46
N LYS A 158 19.24 19.36 -7.23
CA LYS A 158 20.06 19.38 -6.02
C LYS A 158 21.03 18.19 -5.94
N GLU A 159 20.61 17.01 -6.39
CA GLU A 159 21.52 15.85 -6.49
C GLU A 159 22.64 16.15 -7.49
N ALA A 160 22.30 16.72 -8.64
CA ALA A 160 23.28 17.06 -9.68
C ALA A 160 24.30 18.11 -9.17
N SER A 161 23.84 19.14 -8.45
CA SER A 161 24.75 20.13 -7.86
C SER A 161 25.66 19.52 -6.80
N LEU A 162 25.12 18.74 -5.86
CA LEU A 162 25.91 18.05 -4.84
C LEU A 162 26.91 17.05 -5.44
N ALA A 163 26.52 16.31 -6.48
CA ALA A 163 27.41 15.38 -7.18
C ALA A 163 28.57 16.12 -7.86
N LYS A 164 28.31 17.29 -8.42
CA LYS A 164 29.33 18.17 -8.99
C LYS A 164 30.28 18.69 -7.92
N GLU A 165 29.75 19.24 -6.83
CA GLU A 165 30.54 19.72 -5.69
C GLU A 165 31.41 18.62 -5.10
N LEU A 166 30.87 17.40 -4.96
CA LEU A 166 31.63 16.25 -4.48
C LEU A 166 32.77 15.88 -5.45
N SER A 167 32.50 15.86 -6.76
CA SER A 167 33.53 15.58 -7.76
C SER A 167 34.64 16.62 -7.75
N GLU A 168 34.30 17.90 -7.60
CA GLU A 168 35.26 19.00 -7.50
C GLU A 168 36.09 18.91 -6.21
N ALA A 169 35.46 18.59 -5.08
CA ALA A 169 36.14 18.40 -3.80
C ALA A 169 37.10 17.18 -3.82
N GLU A 170 36.72 16.08 -4.47
CA GLU A 170 37.57 14.89 -4.62
C GLU A 170 38.74 15.13 -5.60
N LYS A 171 38.56 16.03 -6.57
CA LYS A 171 39.59 16.46 -7.54
C LYS A 171 40.43 17.65 -7.06
N ASP A 172 40.13 18.20 -5.89
CA ASP A 172 40.87 19.33 -5.35
C ASP A 172 42.37 18.99 -5.34
N GLN A 173 43.16 19.79 -6.05
CA GLN A 173 44.58 19.54 -6.20
C GLN A 173 45.28 19.57 -4.84
N GLY A 174 44.77 20.33 -3.87
CA GLY A 174 45.27 20.34 -2.50
C GLY A 174 45.04 19.01 -1.81
N TYR A 175 43.83 18.45 -1.87
CA TYR A 175 43.51 17.14 -1.31
C TYR A 175 44.38 16.02 -1.90
N ILE A 176 44.52 15.98 -3.24
CA ILE A 176 45.35 14.99 -3.93
C ILE A 176 46.82 15.14 -3.52
N LYS A 177 47.37 16.36 -3.56
CA LYS A 177 48.76 16.63 -3.16
C LYS A 177 49.03 16.23 -1.72
N TYR A 178 48.14 16.58 -0.78
CA TYR A 178 48.33 16.20 0.63
C TYR A 178 48.26 14.70 0.84
N LYS A 179 47.36 14.00 0.13
CA LYS A 179 47.26 12.54 0.19
C LYS A 179 48.52 11.86 -0.32
N GLU A 180 49.02 12.28 -1.49
CA GLU A 180 50.27 11.75 -2.07
C GLU A 180 51.48 12.03 -1.18
N LEU A 181 51.59 13.24 -0.64
CA LEU A 181 52.65 13.61 0.29
C LEU A 181 52.60 12.76 1.57
N LEU A 182 51.40 12.54 2.12
CA LEU A 182 51.20 11.70 3.31
C LEU A 182 51.62 10.25 3.04
N ASP A 183 51.22 9.68 1.90
CA ASP A 183 51.57 8.32 1.51
C ASP A 183 53.09 8.16 1.31
N ASN A 184 53.74 9.14 0.68
CA ASN A 184 55.19 9.14 0.50
C ASN A 184 55.95 9.26 1.83
N ILE A 185 55.53 10.17 2.71
CA ILE A 185 56.12 10.32 4.04
C ILE A 185 55.96 9.03 4.87
N LYS A 186 54.77 8.40 4.84
CA LYS A 186 54.52 7.14 5.53
C LYS A 186 55.39 6.01 4.98
N LYS A 187 55.63 5.95 3.68
CA LYS A 187 56.57 4.98 3.06
C LYS A 187 58.00 5.17 3.56
N GLU A 188 58.52 6.40 3.53
CA GLU A 188 59.87 6.70 4.01
C GLU A 188 60.02 6.45 5.52
N TYR A 189 59.01 6.81 6.31
CA TYR A 189 59.00 6.50 7.74
C TYR A 189 59.04 5.00 8.00
N ASN A 190 58.24 4.21 7.27
CA ASN A 190 58.26 2.75 7.39
C ASN A 190 59.62 2.14 7.01
N LYS A 191 60.33 2.69 6.02
CA LYS A 191 61.71 2.26 5.69
C LYS A 191 62.65 2.51 6.88
N LEU A 192 62.63 3.70 7.47
CA LEU A 192 63.41 4.03 8.66
C LEU A 192 63.14 3.05 9.81
N LEU A 193 61.86 2.73 10.06
CA LEU A 193 61.46 1.79 11.13
C LEU A 193 61.89 0.35 10.83
N SER A 194 61.84 -0.07 9.57
CA SER A 194 62.31 -1.38 9.12
C SER A 194 63.82 -1.53 9.32
N ASP A 195 64.59 -0.50 8.92
CA ASP A 195 66.04 -0.46 9.12
C ASP A 195 66.41 -0.54 10.60
N LEU A 196 65.74 0.24 11.45
CA LEU A 196 65.91 0.18 12.90
C LEU A 196 65.60 -1.23 13.45
N SER A 197 64.51 -1.84 12.99
CA SER A 197 64.11 -3.18 13.43
C SER A 197 65.16 -4.23 13.07
N ARG A 198 65.76 -4.11 11.89
CA ARG A 198 66.86 -4.98 11.43
C ARG A 198 68.11 -4.78 12.30
N SER A 199 68.49 -3.54 12.59
CA SER A 199 69.62 -3.25 13.47
C SER A 199 69.39 -3.78 14.89
N LEU A 200 68.20 -3.59 15.48
CA LEU A 200 67.86 -4.13 16.80
C LEU A 200 67.88 -5.67 16.83
N SER A 201 67.41 -6.31 15.76
CA SER A 201 67.44 -7.77 15.63
C SER A 201 68.87 -8.30 15.59
N SER A 202 69.78 -7.57 14.93
CA SER A 202 71.19 -7.95 14.80
C SER A 202 71.96 -7.97 16.13
N ILE A 203 71.53 -7.19 17.12
CA ILE A 203 72.16 -7.09 18.44
C ILE A 203 71.40 -7.85 19.55
N SER A 204 70.27 -8.48 19.23
CA SER A 204 69.39 -9.16 20.19
C SER A 204 70.12 -10.22 21.02
N ARG A 205 71.07 -10.95 20.42
CA ARG A 205 71.88 -11.95 21.14
C ARG A 205 72.75 -11.34 22.22
N ALA A 206 73.44 -10.25 21.91
CA ALA A 206 74.29 -9.54 22.85
C ALA A 206 73.47 -8.94 24.02
N ILE A 207 72.32 -8.34 23.69
CA ILE A 207 71.34 -7.84 24.68
C ILE A 207 70.89 -8.94 25.63
N ASN A 208 70.38 -10.06 25.09
CA ASN A 208 69.81 -11.14 25.91
C ASN A 208 70.86 -11.77 26.82
N LYS A 209 72.09 -11.93 26.30
CA LYS A 209 73.20 -12.48 27.07
C LYS A 209 73.63 -11.51 28.19
N TYR A 210 73.66 -10.21 27.92
CA TYR A 210 73.94 -9.18 28.93
C TYR A 210 72.87 -9.15 30.02
N ASP A 211 71.60 -9.12 29.65
CA ASP A 211 70.48 -9.13 30.60
C ASP A 211 70.48 -10.37 31.50
N TYR A 212 70.84 -11.55 30.96
CA TYR A 212 70.94 -12.78 31.74
C TYR A 212 72.12 -12.81 32.71
N THR A 213 73.26 -12.22 32.33
CA THR A 213 74.53 -12.34 33.09
C THR A 213 74.77 -11.21 34.08
N LEU A 214 74.48 -9.97 33.67
CA LEU A 214 74.76 -8.76 34.43
C LEU A 214 73.49 -7.99 34.79
N GLY A 215 72.37 -8.28 34.13
CA GLY A 215 71.09 -7.60 34.32
C GLY A 215 71.03 -6.23 33.65
N ILE A 216 69.88 -5.91 33.04
CA ILE A 216 69.58 -4.54 32.59
C ILE A 216 68.63 -3.91 33.61
N ASP A 217 68.90 -2.68 34.02
CA ASP A 217 68.00 -1.95 34.91
C ASP A 217 66.60 -1.79 34.30
N LYS A 218 65.61 -1.66 35.18
CA LYS A 218 64.19 -1.66 34.78
C LYS A 218 63.86 -0.58 33.76
N ALA A 219 64.45 0.61 33.87
CA ALA A 219 64.13 1.74 32.99
C ALA A 219 64.69 1.51 31.58
N ARG A 220 65.97 1.14 31.45
CA ARG A 220 66.60 0.84 30.15
C ARG A 220 65.98 -0.38 29.48
N LYS A 221 65.62 -1.40 30.27
CA LYS A 221 64.93 -2.62 29.78
C LYS A 221 63.54 -2.31 29.23
N GLN A 222 62.78 -1.43 29.91
CA GLN A 222 61.47 -0.99 29.44
C GLN A 222 61.57 -0.20 28.12
N LEU A 223 62.52 0.73 28.01
CA LEU A 223 62.77 1.49 26.78
C LEU A 223 63.10 0.57 25.61
N LEU A 224 64.07 -0.32 25.79
CA LEU A 224 64.48 -1.28 24.77
C LEU A 224 63.32 -2.19 24.33
N THR A 225 62.58 -2.74 25.29
CA THR A 225 61.41 -3.58 25.01
C THR A 225 60.33 -2.81 24.25
N SER A 226 60.13 -1.52 24.57
CA SER A 226 59.12 -0.69 23.91
C SER A 226 59.44 -0.47 22.43
N ILE A 227 60.72 -0.30 22.06
CA ILE A 227 61.13 -0.10 20.67
C ILE A 227 61.14 -1.44 19.92
N ILE A 228 61.59 -2.54 20.54
CA ILE A 228 61.57 -3.87 19.92
C ILE A 228 60.13 -4.29 19.56
N LYS A 229 59.16 -4.05 20.46
CA LYS A 229 57.75 -4.37 20.19
C LYS A 229 57.12 -3.42 19.18
N ARG A 230 57.49 -2.15 19.21
CA ARG A 230 56.94 -1.11 18.35
C ARG A 230 58.05 -0.11 17.98
N PRO A 231 58.71 -0.29 16.82
CA PRO A 231 59.85 0.53 16.41
C PRO A 231 59.53 2.03 16.36
N SER A 232 58.28 2.43 16.09
CA SER A 232 57.85 3.84 16.11
C SER A 232 58.05 4.52 17.47
N ASN A 233 58.11 3.77 18.56
CA ASN A 233 58.38 4.33 19.89
C ASN A 233 59.77 4.99 20.00
N ILE A 234 60.68 4.76 19.05
CA ILE A 234 61.99 5.42 18.99
C ILE A 234 61.90 6.95 19.04
N ALA A 235 60.83 7.56 18.50
CA ALA A 235 60.62 9.00 18.58
C ALA A 235 60.54 9.53 20.02
N ASN A 236 60.11 8.69 20.97
CA ASN A 236 59.88 9.06 22.37
C ASN A 236 60.99 8.61 23.31
N VAL A 237 62.11 8.13 22.78
CA VAL A 237 63.21 7.56 23.57
C VAL A 237 64.31 8.58 23.80
N ASP A 238 64.94 8.51 24.98
CA ASP A 238 66.21 9.18 25.24
C ASP A 238 67.37 8.40 24.58
N ALA A 239 67.88 8.93 23.48
CA ALA A 239 68.99 8.36 22.74
C ALA A 239 70.24 8.17 23.62
N LYS A 240 70.49 9.06 24.59
CA LYS A 240 71.68 8.97 25.47
C LYS A 240 71.56 7.80 26.42
N LEU A 241 70.37 7.60 26.99
CA LEU A 241 70.10 6.49 27.90
C LEU A 241 70.24 5.13 27.18
N LEU A 242 69.72 5.01 25.95
CA LEU A 242 69.87 3.78 25.16
C LEU A 242 71.32 3.59 24.65
N SER A 243 72.03 4.68 24.30
CA SER A 243 73.45 4.62 23.94
C SER A 243 74.31 4.12 25.10
N SER A 244 74.03 4.60 26.32
CA SER A 244 74.75 4.15 27.53
C SER A 244 74.56 2.65 27.80
N LEU A 245 73.38 2.10 27.50
CA LEU A 245 73.16 0.65 27.57
C LEU A 245 74.05 -0.09 26.57
N PHE A 246 74.14 0.40 25.34
CA PHE A 246 74.99 -0.22 24.31
C PHE A 246 76.47 -0.13 24.66
N ASP A 247 76.93 0.99 25.26
CA ASP A 247 78.30 1.13 25.76
C ASP A 247 78.61 0.15 26.89
N ASP A 248 77.68 -0.06 27.82
CA ASP A 248 77.84 -1.02 28.92
C ASP A 248 77.94 -2.47 28.37
N ILE A 249 77.12 -2.80 27.37
CA ILE A 249 77.19 -4.11 26.68
C ILE A 249 78.52 -4.28 25.95
N ILE A 250 78.98 -3.28 25.20
CA ILE A 250 80.27 -3.31 24.49
C ILE A 250 81.42 -3.52 25.48
N LYS A 251 81.44 -2.78 26.60
CA LYS A 251 82.44 -2.95 27.66
C LYS A 251 82.42 -4.35 28.24
N ALA A 252 81.25 -4.91 28.54
CA ALA A 252 81.13 -6.26 29.09
C ALA A 252 81.64 -7.35 28.13
N ILE A 253 81.49 -7.16 26.81
CA ILE A 253 82.06 -8.08 25.81
C ILE A 253 83.59 -7.93 25.75
N ARG A 254 84.11 -6.68 25.69
CA ARG A 254 85.56 -6.40 25.65
C ARG A 254 86.29 -6.90 26.90
N ASP A 255 85.70 -6.71 28.08
CA ASP A 255 86.22 -7.17 29.37
C ASP A 255 86.09 -8.70 29.56
N SER A 256 85.57 -9.44 28.56
CA SER A 256 85.28 -10.87 28.63
C SER A 256 84.31 -11.28 29.76
N LYS A 257 83.54 -10.33 30.31
CA LYS A 257 82.44 -10.60 31.26
C LYS A 257 81.29 -11.35 30.60
N ILE A 258 81.17 -11.22 29.28
CA ILE A 258 80.21 -11.92 28.45
C ILE A 258 80.93 -12.59 27.28
N GLN A 259 80.68 -13.88 27.09
CA GLN A 259 81.17 -14.65 25.94
C GLN A 259 80.09 -14.80 24.87
N LEU A 260 80.41 -14.38 23.65
CA LEU A 260 79.58 -14.49 22.45
C LEU A 260 80.32 -15.32 21.38
N LYS A 261 79.57 -15.83 20.39
CA LYS A 261 80.15 -16.63 19.30
C LYS A 261 81.00 -15.81 18.33
N SER A 262 80.72 -14.52 18.20
CA SER A 262 81.46 -13.61 17.30
C SER A 262 81.55 -12.22 17.93
N PRO A 263 82.36 -12.06 19.00
CA PRO A 263 82.43 -10.83 19.80
C PRO A 263 82.68 -9.56 18.97
N GLU A 264 83.55 -9.63 17.97
CA GLU A 264 83.91 -8.48 17.12
C GLU A 264 82.72 -8.02 16.27
N LYS A 265 81.94 -8.95 15.73
CA LYS A 265 80.74 -8.66 14.93
C LYS A 265 79.63 -8.07 15.80
N ASP A 266 79.42 -8.62 17.00
CA ASP A 266 78.42 -8.12 17.94
C ASP A 266 78.78 -6.71 18.44
N ILE A 267 80.06 -6.45 18.73
CA ILE A 267 80.57 -5.10 19.06
C ILE A 267 80.32 -4.15 17.89
N SER A 268 80.68 -4.53 16.67
CA SER A 268 80.49 -3.68 15.48
C SER A 268 79.03 -3.31 15.25
N ASN A 269 78.10 -4.27 15.41
CA ASN A 269 76.66 -4.00 15.26
C ASN A 269 76.12 -3.07 16.36
N LEU A 270 76.62 -3.20 17.60
CA LEU A 270 76.26 -2.35 18.73
C LEU A 270 76.79 -0.93 18.54
N GLU A 271 78.03 -0.76 18.10
CA GLU A 271 78.63 0.54 17.79
C GLU A 271 77.89 1.23 16.63
N GLU A 272 77.63 0.51 15.53
CA GLU A 272 76.90 1.05 14.38
C GLU A 272 75.48 1.53 14.77
N LEU A 273 74.75 0.73 15.57
CA LEU A 273 73.43 1.15 16.03
C LEU A 273 73.51 2.32 17.01
N ARG A 274 74.43 2.27 17.99
CA ARG A 274 74.66 3.36 18.97
C ARG A 274 74.89 4.69 18.25
N ASP A 275 75.78 4.69 17.27
CA ASP A 275 76.17 5.90 16.55
C ASP A 275 75.02 6.44 15.68
N ARG A 276 74.11 5.57 15.21
CA ARG A 276 72.90 5.95 14.45
C ARG A 276 71.67 6.25 15.30
N LEU A 277 71.67 6.02 16.61
CA LEU A 277 70.49 6.20 17.46
C LEU A 277 69.93 7.63 17.41
N ALA A 278 70.81 8.64 17.49
CA ALA A 278 70.39 10.04 17.44
C ALA A 278 69.67 10.37 16.12
N MET A 279 70.17 9.82 15.00
CA MET A 279 69.53 9.94 13.69
C MET A 279 68.15 9.27 13.68
N TYR A 280 68.02 8.04 14.19
CA TYR A 280 66.72 7.36 14.25
C TYR A 280 65.69 8.14 15.08
N VAL A 281 66.08 8.66 16.25
CA VAL A 281 65.20 9.47 17.11
C VAL A 281 64.79 10.76 16.42
N SER A 282 65.75 11.49 15.83
CA SER A 282 65.48 12.77 15.16
C SER A 282 64.57 12.59 13.95
N ASN A 283 64.90 11.63 13.07
CA ASN A 283 64.13 11.39 11.84
C ASN A 283 62.72 10.87 12.17
N ALA A 284 62.57 10.01 13.18
CA ALA A 284 61.25 9.54 13.59
C ALA A 284 60.35 10.68 14.10
N ARG A 285 60.91 11.59 14.91
CA ARG A 285 60.18 12.80 15.37
C ARG A 285 59.79 13.71 14.22
N GLU A 286 60.69 13.90 13.25
CA GLU A 286 60.44 14.71 12.07
C GLU A 286 59.31 14.10 11.21
N TYR A 287 59.35 12.79 10.96
CA TYR A 287 58.30 12.10 10.24
C TYR A 287 56.94 12.16 10.97
N GLU A 288 56.90 11.91 12.29
CA GLU A 288 55.68 12.03 13.07
C GLU A 288 55.09 13.45 13.04
N THR A 289 55.94 14.48 13.04
CA THR A 289 55.52 15.88 12.96
C THR A 289 54.93 16.20 11.59
N LYS A 290 55.64 15.83 10.51
CA LYS A 290 55.16 16.02 9.13
C LYS A 290 53.83 15.29 8.87
N ILE A 291 53.69 14.06 9.36
CA ILE A 291 52.44 13.30 9.28
C ILE A 291 51.30 14.06 9.96
N LYS A 292 51.51 14.52 11.21
CA LYS A 292 50.49 15.27 11.96
C LYS A 292 50.08 16.56 11.26
N GLU A 293 51.03 17.33 10.74
CA GLU A 293 50.75 18.58 10.03
C GLU A 293 49.91 18.36 8.77
N ILE A 294 50.23 17.33 7.99
CA ILE A 294 49.47 16.99 6.79
C ILE A 294 48.08 16.48 7.16
N GLU A 295 47.97 15.61 8.16
CA GLU A 295 46.67 15.10 8.64
C GLU A 295 45.76 16.25 9.15
N GLN A 296 46.32 17.26 9.83
CA GLN A 296 45.57 18.46 10.23
C GLN A 296 45.06 19.27 9.02
N LYS A 297 45.89 19.45 7.99
CA LYS A 297 45.50 20.15 6.75
C LYS A 297 44.45 19.36 5.94
N MET A 298 44.50 18.03 5.99
CA MET A 298 43.53 17.16 5.31
C MET A 298 42.18 17.06 6.04
N LYS A 299 42.15 17.24 7.36
CA LYS A 299 40.95 17.09 8.19
C LYS A 299 39.72 17.88 7.68
N PRO A 300 39.80 19.20 7.38
CA PRO A 300 38.64 19.94 6.87
C PRO A 300 38.18 19.46 5.48
N LEU A 301 39.11 19.07 4.61
CA LEU A 301 38.80 18.55 3.27
C LEU A 301 38.05 17.22 3.37
N HIS A 302 38.55 16.31 4.22
CA HIS A 302 37.90 15.03 4.47
C HIS A 302 36.51 15.21 5.09
N ALA A 303 36.36 16.11 6.06
CA ALA A 303 35.07 16.42 6.67
C ALA A 303 34.06 16.95 5.64
N ASN A 304 34.50 17.81 4.71
CA ASN A 304 33.64 18.32 3.64
C ASN A 304 33.20 17.21 2.68
N ILE A 305 34.13 16.35 2.23
CA ILE A 305 33.82 15.21 1.36
C ILE A 305 32.81 14.26 2.03
N THR A 306 33.00 13.95 3.32
CA THR A 306 32.07 13.10 4.08
C THR A 306 30.69 13.74 4.17
N ARG A 307 30.61 15.04 4.49
CA ARG A 307 29.34 15.77 4.53
C ARG A 307 28.61 15.73 3.20
N LEU A 308 29.31 16.00 2.09
CA LEU A 308 28.73 15.97 0.74
C LEU A 308 28.21 14.57 0.38
N LYS A 309 28.93 13.49 0.78
CA LYS A 309 28.47 12.11 0.59
C LYS A 309 27.19 11.82 1.38
N ASP A 310 27.13 12.27 2.63
CA ASP A 310 25.94 12.08 3.48
C ASP A 310 24.73 12.87 2.95
N ASP A 311 24.93 14.12 2.53
CA ASP A 311 23.88 14.96 1.93
C ASP A 311 23.34 14.34 0.63
N LEU A 312 24.23 13.86 -0.21
CA LEU A 312 23.87 13.21 -1.47
C LEU A 312 23.11 11.89 -1.23
N ALA A 313 23.52 11.10 -0.23
CA ALA A 313 22.80 9.90 0.16
C ALA A 313 21.37 10.21 0.68
N ARG A 314 21.21 11.28 1.48
CA ARG A 314 19.90 11.76 1.95
C ARG A 314 19.00 12.17 0.78
N VAL A 315 19.49 13.03 -0.11
CA VAL A 315 18.73 13.51 -1.27
C VAL A 315 18.27 12.34 -2.15
N ARG A 316 19.15 11.37 -2.43
CA ARG A 316 18.78 10.16 -3.18
C ARG A 316 17.69 9.34 -2.51
N ASN A 317 17.75 9.20 -1.19
CA ASN A 317 16.71 8.51 -0.44
C ASN A 317 15.37 9.25 -0.56
N ASP A 318 15.36 10.57 -0.40
CA ASP A 318 14.14 11.39 -0.52
C ASP A 318 13.53 11.29 -1.93
N ILE A 319 14.36 11.34 -2.98
CA ILE A 319 13.94 11.11 -4.37
C ILE A 319 13.27 9.75 -4.52
N ASN A 320 13.89 8.68 -3.99
CA ASN A 320 13.35 7.32 -4.10
C ASN A 320 12.01 7.15 -3.37
N GLN A 321 11.84 7.78 -2.21
CA GLN A 321 10.58 7.79 -1.47
C GLN A 321 9.48 8.51 -2.26
N LEU A 322 9.78 9.69 -2.80
CA LEU A 322 8.83 10.43 -3.63
C LEU A 322 8.47 9.70 -4.93
N LYS A 323 9.45 9.06 -5.59
CA LYS A 323 9.20 8.24 -6.79
C LYS A 323 8.26 7.07 -6.48
N SER A 324 8.46 6.39 -5.35
CA SER A 324 7.55 5.33 -4.89
C SER A 324 6.12 5.84 -4.69
N LYS A 325 5.98 7.01 -4.05
CA LYS A 325 4.67 7.65 -3.83
C LYS A 325 4.00 8.09 -5.14
N SER A 326 4.76 8.61 -6.11
CA SER A 326 4.24 8.96 -7.44
C SER A 326 3.73 7.73 -8.20
N ILE A 327 4.40 6.58 -8.06
CA ILE A 327 3.92 5.30 -8.62
C ILE A 327 2.61 4.87 -7.96
N GLU A 328 2.49 4.97 -6.64
CA GLU A 328 1.25 4.69 -5.91
C GLU A 328 0.08 5.55 -6.42
N TYR A 329 0.30 6.86 -6.58
CA TYR A 329 -0.71 7.77 -7.15
C TYR A 329 -1.05 7.44 -8.60
N THR A 330 -0.07 7.02 -9.41
CA THR A 330 -0.32 6.58 -10.80
C THR A 330 -1.24 5.36 -10.83
N ASN A 331 -1.01 4.38 -9.95
CA ASN A 331 -1.87 3.20 -9.85
C ASN A 331 -3.27 3.59 -9.36
N ARG A 332 -3.36 4.45 -8.36
CA ARG A 332 -4.64 4.90 -7.81
C ARG A 332 -5.47 5.70 -8.82
N ILE A 333 -4.84 6.54 -9.63
CA ILE A 333 -5.50 7.24 -10.74
C ILE A 333 -6.11 6.22 -11.70
N LYS A 334 -5.33 5.21 -12.10
CA LYS A 334 -5.82 4.16 -13.02
C LYS A 334 -7.01 3.40 -12.45
N GLU A 335 -6.96 3.01 -11.16
CA GLU A 335 -8.08 2.35 -10.49
C GLU A 335 -9.37 3.20 -10.51
N LEU A 336 -9.24 4.51 -10.28
CA LEU A 336 -10.38 5.42 -10.31
C LEU A 336 -10.90 5.62 -11.74
N GLU A 337 -10.03 5.73 -12.73
CA GLU A 337 -10.40 5.82 -14.14
C GLU A 337 -11.14 4.55 -14.61
N ASP A 338 -10.63 3.37 -14.27
CA ASP A 338 -11.27 2.08 -14.55
C ASP A 338 -12.64 1.97 -13.85
N LEU A 339 -12.77 2.44 -12.60
CA LEU A 339 -14.04 2.46 -11.87
C LEU A 339 -15.06 3.36 -12.56
N ILE A 340 -14.65 4.57 -12.96
CA ILE A 340 -15.50 5.53 -13.66
C ILE A 340 -15.99 4.94 -14.99
N GLU A 341 -15.08 4.41 -15.80
CA GLU A 341 -15.41 3.82 -17.11
C GLU A 341 -16.38 2.64 -16.95
N ASN A 342 -16.12 1.73 -16.02
CA ASN A 342 -16.99 0.59 -15.75
C ASN A 342 -18.40 1.02 -15.32
N ASN A 343 -18.51 2.02 -14.45
CA ASN A 343 -19.81 2.52 -14.01
C ASN A 343 -20.55 3.25 -15.15
N ILE A 344 -19.86 4.02 -16.00
CA ILE A 344 -20.45 4.64 -17.19
C ILE A 344 -20.99 3.58 -18.15
N ASN A 345 -20.22 2.52 -18.42
CA ASN A 345 -20.64 1.45 -19.32
C ASN A 345 -21.87 0.70 -18.78
N LYS A 346 -21.91 0.39 -17.48
CA LYS A 346 -23.09 -0.21 -16.84
C LYS A 346 -24.33 0.67 -16.95
N ILE A 347 -24.20 1.98 -16.73
CA ILE A 347 -25.31 2.93 -16.89
C ILE A 347 -25.78 2.93 -18.36
N ARG A 348 -24.87 2.93 -19.34
CA ARG A 348 -25.24 2.87 -20.76
C ARG A 348 -26.04 1.62 -21.08
N GLU A 349 -25.57 0.45 -20.66
CA GLU A 349 -26.27 -0.83 -20.86
C GLU A 349 -27.66 -0.84 -20.20
N GLU A 350 -27.76 -0.29 -18.99
CA GLU A 350 -29.02 -0.12 -18.26
C GLU A 350 -30.01 0.79 -19.02
N LEU A 351 -29.55 1.93 -19.52
CA LEU A 351 -30.36 2.86 -20.31
C LEU A 351 -30.76 2.29 -21.68
N GLU A 352 -29.90 1.52 -22.33
CA GLU A 352 -30.23 0.84 -23.59
C GLU A 352 -31.35 -0.19 -23.40
N LYS A 353 -31.31 -0.96 -22.31
CA LYS A 353 -32.41 -1.88 -21.93
C LYS A 353 -33.74 -1.15 -21.78
N LEU A 354 -33.73 0.05 -21.19
CA LEU A 354 -34.93 0.88 -21.08
C LEU A 354 -35.46 1.32 -22.45
N MET A 355 -34.56 1.71 -23.36
CA MET A 355 -34.92 2.20 -24.71
C MET A 355 -35.45 1.09 -25.62
N LEU A 356 -34.85 -0.11 -25.59
CA LEU A 356 -35.33 -1.27 -26.37
C LEU A 356 -36.76 -1.68 -25.97
N LYS A 357 -37.11 -1.57 -24.68
CA LYS A 357 -38.47 -1.82 -24.18
C LYS A 357 -39.50 -0.77 -24.60
N VAL A 358 -39.09 0.42 -25.03
CA VAL A 358 -40.00 1.43 -25.60
C VAL A 358 -40.36 1.08 -27.04
N LYS A 359 -39.42 0.56 -27.83
CA LYS A 359 -39.62 0.28 -29.26
C LYS A 359 -40.52 -0.93 -29.58
N ILE A 360 -40.80 -1.80 -28.63
CA ILE A 360 -41.60 -3.03 -28.84
C ILE A 360 -43.12 -2.78 -28.64
N LYS A 361 -43.55 -1.56 -28.29
CA LYS A 361 -44.95 -1.23 -27.94
C LYS A 361 -45.63 -0.19 -28.84
N HIS A 362 -45.14 0.03 -30.05
CA HIS A 362 -45.89 0.68 -31.13
C HIS A 362 -46.03 -0.32 -32.27
#